data_AF-A0A9X3XN25-F1
#
_entry.id   AF-A0A9X3XN25-F1
#
_cell.length_a   1.000
_cell.length_b   1.000
_cell.length_c   1.000
_cell.angle_alpha   90.00
_cell.angle_beta   90.00
_cell.angle_gamma   90.00
#
_symmetry.space_group_name_H-M   'P 1'
#
loop_
_entity.id
_entity.type
_entity.pdbx_description
1 polymer ?
#
loop_
_entity_poly.entity_id
_entity_poly.type
_entity_poly.pdbx_seq_one_letter_code
_entity_poly.pdbx_strand_id
1 'polypeptide(L)' 'MNDLFCRFKRIYEKNTNYKVSWSKVDENNNLTVGVVDSQGKELFWLNVKEIANEIVWW' A
#
# COMPACT_ATOMS: atom_id res chain seq x y z
N MET A 1 11.47 7.30 -2.89
CA MET A 1 10.07 7.02 -2.50
C MET A 1 9.29 6.79 -3.79
N ASN A 2 8.72 5.60 -4.00
CA ASN A 2 8.03 5.24 -5.25
C ASN A 2 6.71 6.06 -5.37
N ASP A 3 6.45 6.71 -6.50
CA ASP A 3 5.24 7.53 -6.73
C ASP A 3 3.96 6.74 -6.42
N LEU A 4 3.94 5.46 -6.84
CA LEU A 4 2.84 4.53 -6.60
C LEU A 4 2.55 4.35 -5.10
N PHE A 5 3.59 4.23 -4.26
CA PHE A 5 3.41 4.06 -2.82
C PHE A 5 2.75 5.29 -2.18
N CYS A 6 3.22 6.50 -2.51
CA CYS A 6 2.67 7.73 -1.95
C CYS A 6 1.20 7.92 -2.33
N ARG A 7 0.86 7.66 -3.61
CA ARG A 7 -0.51 7.76 -4.13
C ARG A 7 -1.42 6.70 -3.49
N PHE A 8 -0.97 5.45 -3.44
CA PHE A 8 -1.69 4.37 -2.76
C PHE A 8 -1.94 4.71 -1.29
N LYS A 9 -0.89 5.06 -0.53
CA LYS A 9 -1.00 5.38 0.91
C LYS A 9 -2.03 6.48 1.15
N ARG A 10 -2.01 7.54 0.34
CA ARG A 10 -2.97 8.65 0.46
C ARG A 10 -4.41 8.21 0.23
N ILE A 11 -4.67 7.38 -0.79
CA ILE A 11 -6.02 6.89 -1.11
C ILE A 11 -6.48 5.90 -0.02
N TYR A 12 -5.63 4.95 0.34
CA TYR A 12 -5.96 3.88 1.28
C TYR A 12 -6.26 4.42 2.68
N GLU A 13 -5.38 5.28 3.22
CA GLU A 13 -5.57 5.84 4.57
C GLU A 13 -6.65 6.92 4.65
N LYS A 14 -7.09 7.49 3.51
CA LYS A 14 -8.21 8.43 3.47
C LYS A 14 -9.56 7.71 3.52
N ASN A 15 -9.62 6.51 2.95
CA ASN A 15 -10.87 5.74 2.81
C ASN A 15 -11.01 4.59 3.82
N THR A 16 -10.00 4.35 4.65
CA THR A 16 -10.01 3.28 5.65
C THR A 16 -9.51 3.80 7.01
N ASN A 17 -9.85 3.09 8.09
CA ASN A 17 -9.29 3.36 9.42
C ASN A 17 -7.91 2.72 9.64
N TYR A 18 -7.33 2.14 8.58
CA TYR A 18 -6.05 1.45 8.63
C TYR A 18 -4.91 2.36 8.19
N LYS A 19 -3.69 1.99 8.57
CA LYS A 19 -2.46 2.72 8.25
C LYS A 19 -1.48 1.83 7.49
N VAL A 20 -0.71 2.44 6.60
CA VAL A 20 0.37 1.76 5.89
C VAL A 20 1.66 1.95 6.67
N SER A 21 2.18 0.87 7.23
CA SER A 21 3.33 0.87 8.14
C SER A 21 4.66 0.76 7.39
N TRP A 22 4.72 -0.13 6.38
CA TRP A 22 5.91 -0.36 5.59
C TRP A 22 5.58 -0.63 4.13
N SER A 23 6.60 -0.52 3.28
CA SER A 23 6.55 -0.90 1.88
C SER A 23 7.80 -1.65 1.47
N LYS A 24 7.65 -2.64 0.58
CA LYS A 24 8.72 -3.38 -0.06
C LYS A 24 8.47 -3.38 -1.56
N VAL A 25 9.52 -3.14 -2.34
CA VAL A 25 9.48 -3.31 -3.80
C VAL A 25 10.39 -4.49 -4.14
N ASP A 26 9.88 -5.43 -4.93
CA ASP A 26 10.68 -6.57 -5.40
C ASP A 26 11.46 -6.26 -6.70
N GLU A 27 12.26 -7.21 -7.16
CA GLU A 27 13.10 -7.09 -8.36
C GLU A 27 12.27 -6.89 -9.65
N ASN A 28 10.99 -7.27 -9.63
CA ASN A 28 10.05 -7.11 -10.73
C ASN A 28 9.22 -5.81 -10.61
N ASN A 29 9.63 -4.90 -9.72
CA ASN A 29 8.96 -3.65 -9.44
C ASN A 29 7.52 -3.80 -8.92
N ASN A 30 7.19 -4.94 -8.29
CA ASN A 30 5.93 -5.12 -7.60
C ASN A 30 6.02 -4.48 -6.22
N LEU A 31 5.07 -3.59 -5.90
CA LEU A 31 4.97 -2.95 -4.61
C LEU A 31 4.13 -3.83 -3.67
N THR A 32 4.65 -4.12 -2.49
CA THR A 32 3.94 -4.76 -1.40
C THR A 32 3.94 -3.83 -0.20
N VAL A 33 2.83 -3.73 0.51
CA VAL A 33 2.65 -2.82 1.65
C VAL A 33 2.07 -3.56 2.85
N GLY A 34 2.58 -3.22 4.04
CA GLY A 34 2.03 -3.72 5.30
C GLY A 34 0.96 -2.78 5.85
N VAL A 35 -0.18 -3.35 6.23
CA VAL A 35 -1.32 -2.62 6.77
C VAL A 35 -1.47 -2.91 8.26
N VAL A 36 -1.58 -1.86 9.06
CA VAL A 36 -1.77 -1.92 10.51
C VAL A 36 -3.10 -1.29 10.91
N ASP A 37 -3.64 -1.72 12.05
CA ASP A 37 -4.77 -1.06 12.70
C ASP A 37 -4.37 0.24 13.43
N SER A 38 -5.36 0.89 14.05
CA SER A 38 -5.16 2.11 14.85
C SER A 38 -4.22 1.94 16.04
N GLN A 39 -3.96 0.70 16.48
CA GLN A 39 -3.02 0.37 17.56
C GLN A 39 -1.63 0.02 17.04
N GLY A 40 -1.41 0.06 15.72
CA GLY A 40 -0.15 -0.30 15.08
C GLY A 40 0.06 -1.81 14.95
N LYS A 41 -0.96 -2.63 15.19
CA LYS A 41 -0.88 -4.08 14.99
C LYS A 41 -1.02 -4.40 13.52
N GLU A 42 -0.06 -5.16 12.96
CA GLU A 42 -0.14 -5.65 11.59
C GLU A 42 -1.31 -6.61 11.42
N LEU A 43 -2.12 -6.35 10.40
CA LEU A 43 -3.29 -7.15 10.08
C LEU A 43 -3.03 -8.03 8.86
N PHE A 44 -2.58 -7.41 7.77
CA PHE A 44 -2.34 -8.05 6.49
C PHE A 44 -1.43 -7.19 5.61
N TRP A 45 -1.10 -7.72 4.46
CA TRP A 45 -0.22 -7.15 3.46
C TRP A 45 -0.95 -7.14 2.13
N LEU A 46 -0.73 -6.09 1.34
CA LEU A 46 -1.35 -5.92 0.02
C LEU A 46 -0.27 -5.81 -1.04
N ASN A 47 -0.50 -6.41 -2.20
CA ASN A 47 0.23 -6.10 -3.41
C ASN A 47 -0.45 -4.94 -4.11
N VAL A 48 0.34 -4.01 -4.63
CA VAL A 48 -0.13 -2.77 -5.25
C VAL A 48 0.52 -2.67 -6.62
N LYS A 49 -0.30 -2.44 -7.65
CA LYS A 49 0.14 -2.18 -9.02
C LYS A 49 -0.60 -1.00 -9.61
N GLU A 50 0.03 -0.39 -10.61
CA GLU A 50 -0.62 0.55 -11.50
C GLU A 50 -0.84 -0.13 -12.84
N ILE A 51 -2.10 -0.24 -13.27
CA ILE A 51 -2.50 -0.84 -14.54
C ILE A 51 -3.35 0.20 -15.24
N ALA A 52 -2.93 0.65 -16.43
CA ALA A 52 -3.64 1.68 -17.20
C ALA A 52 -3.96 2.96 -16.38
N ASN A 53 -3.01 3.43 -15.57
CA ASN A 53 -3.12 4.57 -14.63
C ASN A 53 -4.10 4.37 -13.46
N GLU A 54 -4.67 3.18 -13.28
CA GLU A 54 -5.46 2.83 -12.11
C GLU A 54 -4.61 2.08 -11.09
N ILE A 55 -4.73 2.47 -9.82
CA ILE A 55 -4.06 1.79 -8.72
C ILE A 55 -4.97 0.63 -8.28
N VAL A 56 -4.47 -0.59 -8.45
CA VAL A 56 -5.15 -1.83 -8.06
C VAL A 56 -4.38 -2.47 -6.92
N TRP A 57 -5.10 -3.03 -5.95
CA TRP A 57 -4.50 -3.74 -4.82
C TRP A 57 -5.27 -5.01 -4.45
N TRP A 58 -4.55 -6.02 -3.96
CA TRP A 58 -5.09 -7.30 -3.50
C TRP A 58 -4.24 -7.92 -2.39
#